data_AF-A0A5C4N3R1-F1
#
_entry.id   AF-A0A5C4N3R1-F1
#
_cell.length_a   1.000
_cell.length_b   1.000
_cell.length_c   1.000
_cell.angle_alpha   90.00
_cell.angle_beta   90.00
_cell.angle_gamma   90.00
#
_symmetry.space_group_name_H-M   'P 1'
#
loop_
_entity.id
_entity.type
_entity.pdbx_description
1 polymer ?
#
loop_
_entity_poly.entity_id
_entity_poly.type
_entity_poly.pdbx_seq_one_letter_code
_entity_poly.pdbx_strand_id
1 'polypeptide(L)'
;MKLDIPCVHAKRKRLASGQIRTYYDHRATGKRLPDDPESHVIRRKLNEKPIGVAPAARTFRNLKTEHIVSTDFIALRDSTRSEYEWHIASLEPVLGPFPVFAIQPIHAETLMQKFAQRPALAKATRRTLLPCSAMRRISCDEFP
;
A
#
# COMPACT_ATOMS: atom_id res chain seq x y z
N MET A 1 -18.32 17.22 -7.95
CA MET A 1 -17.89 16.94 -9.34
C MET A 1 -17.14 15.62 -9.30
N LYS A 2 -17.60 14.63 -10.06
CA LYS A 2 -16.95 13.32 -10.15
C LYS A 2 -15.97 13.42 -11.32
N LEU A 3 -14.68 13.30 -11.05
CA LEU A 3 -13.66 13.15 -12.09
C LEU A 3 -13.52 11.67 -12.41
N ASP A 4 -13.31 11.35 -13.69
CA ASP A 4 -13.06 9.98 -14.15
C ASP A 4 -11.56 9.62 -14.11
N ILE A 5 -10.78 10.37 -13.31
CA ILE A 5 -9.35 10.13 -13.12
C ILE A 5 -9.17 9.47 -11.75
N PRO A 6 -8.69 8.22 -11.69
CA PRO A 6 -8.46 7.54 -10.42
C PRO A 6 -7.45 8.32 -9.58
N CYS A 7 -7.61 8.28 -8.27
CA CYS A 7 -6.66 8.87 -7.32
C CYS A 7 -6.50 10.39 -7.39
N VAL A 8 -7.40 11.12 -8.08
CA VAL A 8 -7.47 12.58 -8.06
C VAL A 8 -8.65 13.06 -7.22
N HIS A 9 -8.43 14.04 -6.35
CA HIS A 9 -9.47 14.70 -5.57
C HIS A 9 -9.62 16.16 -5.99
N ALA A 10 -10.84 16.58 -6.34
CA ALA A 10 -11.14 17.99 -6.63
C ALA A 10 -11.76 18.71 -5.42
N LYS A 11 -11.22 19.89 -5.08
CA LYS A 11 -11.74 20.81 -4.06
C LYS A 11 -12.15 22.12 -4.73
N ARG A 12 -13.40 22.52 -4.58
CA ARG A 12 -13.86 23.85 -5.03
C ARG A 12 -13.75 24.83 -3.88
N LYS A 13 -13.16 26.00 -4.12
CA LYS A 13 -13.08 27.10 -3.16
C LYS A 13 -13.52 28.40 -3.80
N ARG A 14 -14.27 29.21 -3.05
CA ARG A 14 -14.58 30.58 -3.42
C ARG A 14 -13.48 31.49 -2.91
N LEU A 15 -12.92 32.32 -3.79
CA LEU A 15 -11.90 33.31 -3.47
C LEU A 15 -12.55 34.57 -2.90
N ALA A 16 -11.73 35.40 -2.24
CA ALA A 16 -12.15 36.71 -1.75
C ALA A 16 -12.63 37.64 -2.88
N SER A 17 -12.11 37.45 -4.10
CA SER A 17 -12.59 38.13 -5.32
C SER A 17 -13.97 37.68 -5.81
N GLY A 18 -14.61 36.73 -5.11
CA GLY A 18 -15.89 36.13 -5.50
C GLY A 18 -15.77 35.00 -6.53
N GLN A 19 -14.62 34.86 -7.19
CA GLN A 19 -14.34 33.81 -8.18
C GLN A 19 -14.31 32.42 -7.53
N ILE A 20 -14.83 31.40 -8.21
CA ILE A 20 -14.75 30.00 -7.76
C ILE A 20 -13.58 29.33 -8.50
N ARG A 21 -12.60 28.80 -7.76
CA ARG A 21 -11.52 27.98 -8.32
C ARG A 21 -11.66 26.52 -7.88
N THR A 22 -11.32 25.61 -8.79
CA THR A 22 -11.23 24.18 -8.51
C THR A 22 -9.76 23.80 -8.40
N TYR A 23 -9.42 23.07 -7.35
CA TYR A 23 -8.07 22.61 -7.07
C TYR A 23 -8.04 21.09 -7.12
N TYR A 24 -7.01 20.54 -7.75
CA TYR A 24 -6.86 19.10 -7.94
C TYR A 24 -5.67 18.62 -7.11
N ASP A 25 -5.90 17.61 -6.27
CA ASP A 25 -4.87 17.02 -5.42
C ASP A 25 -4.75 15.52 -5.74
N HIS A 26 -3.52 14.99 -5.80
CA HIS A 26 -3.30 13.54 -5.91
C HIS A 26 -3.50 12.89 -4.54
N ARG A 27 -4.37 11.88 -4.43
CA ARG A 27 -4.74 11.25 -3.16
C ARG A 27 -3.60 10.51 -2.48
N ALA A 28 -2.76 9.80 -3.26
CA ALA A 28 -1.68 9.00 -2.69
C ALA A 28 -0.47 9.86 -2.27
N THR A 29 -0.12 10.86 -3.08
CA THR A 29 1.09 11.67 -2.85
C THR A 29 0.79 12.98 -2.10
N GLY A 30 -0.46 13.40 -2.00
CA GLY A 30 -0.86 14.71 -1.45
C GLY A 30 -0.41 15.91 -2.27
N LYS A 31 0.27 15.68 -3.41
CA LYS A 31 0.79 16.74 -4.28
C LYS A 31 -0.34 17.45 -5.02
N ARG A 32 -0.21 18.76 -5.11
CA ARG A 32 -1.12 19.60 -5.87
C ARG A 32 -0.85 19.48 -7.36
N LEU A 33 -1.90 19.17 -8.10
CA LEU A 33 -1.86 19.04 -9.55
C LEU A 33 -2.15 20.40 -10.22
N PRO A 34 -1.70 20.60 -11.47
CA PRO A 34 -2.07 21.76 -12.28
C PRO A 34 -3.59 21.96 -12.35
N ASP A 35 -4.04 23.20 -12.53
CA ASP A 35 -5.45 23.59 -12.47
C ASP A 35 -6.30 23.11 -13.68
N ASP A 36 -5.70 22.44 -14.67
CA ASP A 36 -6.40 21.88 -15.84
C ASP A 36 -6.53 20.34 -15.74
N PRO A 37 -7.72 19.81 -15.38
CA PRO A 37 -7.95 18.39 -15.12
C PRO A 37 -7.83 17.48 -16.36
N GLU A 38 -8.05 18.00 -17.56
CA GLU A 38 -7.99 17.22 -18.81
C GLU A 38 -6.64 17.32 -19.52
N SER A 39 -5.76 18.20 -19.02
CA SER A 39 -4.44 18.37 -19.60
C SER A 39 -3.68 17.04 -19.64
N HIS A 40 -3.21 16.66 -20.83
CA HIS A 40 -2.29 15.54 -21.05
C HIS A 40 -1.07 15.58 -20.11
N VAL A 41 -0.72 16.76 -19.60
CA VAL A 41 0.35 16.99 -18.62
C VAL A 41 0.06 16.32 -17.27
N ILE A 42 -1.19 16.25 -16.81
CA ILE A 42 -1.56 15.55 -15.57
C ILE A 42 -1.36 14.05 -15.73
N ARG A 43 -1.84 13.48 -16.85
CA ARG A 43 -1.66 12.05 -17.16
C ARG A 43 -0.17 11.71 -17.27
N ARG A 44 0.64 12.58 -17.88
CA ARG A 44 2.09 12.40 -18.01
C ARG A 44 2.80 12.47 -16.65
N LYS A 45 2.50 13.46 -15.81
CA LYS A 45 3.07 13.57 -14.45
C LYS A 45 2.64 12.45 -13.50
N LEU A 46 1.44 11.90 -13.69
CA LEU A 46 0.98 10.71 -12.96
C LEU A 46 1.72 9.44 -13.45
N ASN A 47 2.07 9.37 -14.73
CA ASN A 47 2.77 8.23 -15.33
C ASN A 47 4.30 8.36 -15.32
N GLU A 48 4.86 9.46 -14.80
CA GLU A 48 6.30 9.64 -14.62
C GLU A 48 6.80 8.72 -13.51
N LYS A 49 7.00 7.44 -13.85
CA LYS A 49 7.84 6.53 -13.07
C LYS A 49 9.27 7.07 -13.12
N PRO A 50 10.02 7.09 -12.00
CA PRO A 50 11.44 7.42 -12.05
C PRO A 50 12.11 6.46 -13.05
N ILE A 51 12.69 7.03 -14.11
CA ILE A 51 13.36 6.25 -15.16
C ILE A 51 14.68 5.76 -14.57
N GLY A 52 14.78 4.44 -14.40
CA GLY A 52 15.99 3.77 -13.98
C GLY A 52 15.70 2.75 -12.88
N VAL A 53 16.01 1.48 -13.18
CA VAL A 53 15.80 0.30 -12.34
C VAL A 53 14.36 -0.20 -12.36
N ALA A 54 14.10 -1.24 -13.17
CA ALA A 54 12.97 -2.13 -12.88
C ALA A 54 13.11 -2.54 -11.41
N PRO A 55 12.15 -2.23 -10.51
CA PRO A 55 12.30 -2.58 -9.12
C PRO A 55 12.47 -4.10 -9.09
N ALA A 56 13.65 -4.56 -8.69
CA ALA A 56 13.89 -5.98 -8.45
C ALA A 56 12.70 -6.47 -7.63
N ALA A 57 11.98 -7.47 -8.15
CA ALA A 57 10.66 -7.85 -7.65
C ALA A 57 10.69 -7.88 -6.11
N ARG A 58 10.04 -6.90 -5.47
CA ARG A 58 10.09 -6.73 -4.02
C ARG A 58 9.62 -8.05 -3.41
N THR A 59 10.53 -8.77 -2.77
CA THR A 59 10.23 -10.02 -2.07
C THR A 59 9.63 -9.71 -0.70
N PHE A 60 8.91 -10.66 -0.14
CA PHE A 60 8.40 -10.53 1.23
C PHE A 60 9.53 -10.25 2.23
N ARG A 61 10.71 -10.86 2.05
CA ARG A 61 11.89 -10.61 2.88
C ARG A 61 12.36 -9.15 2.83
N ASN A 62 12.37 -8.54 1.64
CA ASN A 62 12.74 -7.13 1.49
C ASN A 62 11.71 -6.23 2.17
N LEU A 63 10.41 -6.50 1.97
CA LEU A 63 9.34 -5.76 2.65
C LEU A 63 9.42 -5.88 4.17
N LYS A 64 9.70 -7.07 4.70
CA LYS A 64 9.91 -7.28 6.14
C LYS A 64 11.01 -6.35 6.66
N THR A 65 12.14 -6.32 5.97
CA THR A 65 13.31 -5.53 6.38
C THR A 65 12.98 -4.04 6.36
N GLU A 66 12.34 -3.56 5.30
CA GLU A 66 11.87 -2.17 5.20
C GLU A 66 10.86 -1.81 6.30
N HIS A 67 9.92 -2.72 6.60
CA HIS A 67 8.91 -2.50 7.61
C HIS A 67 9.51 -2.38 9.02
N ILE A 68 10.45 -3.26 9.38
CA ILE A 68 11.10 -3.24 10.70
C ILE A 68 11.88 -1.93 10.93
N VAL A 69 12.48 -1.38 9.88
CA VAL A 69 13.26 -0.13 9.96
C VAL A 69 12.37 1.12 9.85
N SER A 70 11.07 0.96 9.54
CA SER A 70 10.16 2.09 9.39
C SER A 70 9.92 2.85 10.70
N THR A 71 9.78 4.17 10.62
CA THR A 71 9.46 5.03 11.77
C THR A 71 8.16 4.61 12.45
N ASP A 72 7.18 4.16 11.66
CA ASP A 72 5.89 3.72 12.16
C ASP A 72 6.01 2.47 13.03
N PHE A 73 6.87 1.53 12.64
CA PHE A 73 7.14 0.32 13.43
C PHE A 73 7.93 0.61 14.70
N ILE A 74 8.90 1.53 14.62
CA ILE A 74 9.67 1.98 15.78
C ILE A 74 8.76 2.71 16.77
N ALA A 75 7.78 3.48 16.30
CA ALA A 75 6.81 4.20 17.13
C ALA A 75 5.81 3.27 17.85
N LEU A 76 5.73 1.98 17.51
CA LEU A 76 4.86 1.03 18.22
C LEU A 76 5.35 0.76 19.64
N ARG A 77 4.42 0.44 20.53
CA ARG A 77 4.71 -0.06 21.89
C ARG A 77 5.49 -1.37 21.81
N ASP A 78 6.44 -1.58 22.72
CA ASP A 78 7.32 -2.76 22.71
C ASP A 78 6.56 -4.11 22.74
N SER A 79 5.46 -4.19 23.48
CA SER A 79 4.59 -5.38 23.51
C SER A 79 3.98 -5.67 22.14
N THR A 80 3.54 -4.63 21.45
CA THR A 80 2.97 -4.73 20.10
C THR A 80 4.06 -5.10 19.11
N ARG A 81 5.21 -4.44 19.16
CA ARG A 81 6.37 -4.75 18.30
C ARG A 81 6.76 -6.22 18.41
N SER A 82 6.87 -6.73 19.63
CA SER A 82 7.21 -8.14 19.91
C SER A 82 6.20 -9.11 19.29
N GLU A 83 4.91 -8.81 19.37
CA GLU A 83 3.86 -9.62 18.75
C GLU A 83 3.94 -9.61 17.22
N TYR A 84 4.17 -8.43 16.62
CA TYR A 84 4.38 -8.31 15.18
C TYR A 84 5.64 -9.05 14.71
N GLU A 85 6.76 -8.92 15.42
CA GLU A 85 8.01 -9.65 15.10
C GLU A 85 7.79 -11.15 15.12
N TRP A 86 7.07 -11.65 16.12
CA TRP A 86 6.73 -13.08 16.21
C TRP A 86 5.87 -13.54 15.03
N HIS A 87 4.86 -12.76 14.64
CA HIS A 87 4.03 -13.07 13.47
C HIS A 87 4.83 -13.04 12.17
N ILE A 88 5.65 -12.01 11.96
CA ILE A 88 6.48 -11.86 10.77
C ILE A 88 7.48 -13.01 10.66
N ALA A 89 8.11 -13.41 11.77
CA ALA A 89 9.01 -14.55 11.82
C ALA A 89 8.29 -15.87 11.46
N SER A 90 7.03 -16.03 11.86
CA SER A 90 6.23 -17.22 11.50
C SER A 90 5.87 -17.29 10.01
N LEU A 91 5.79 -16.14 9.33
CA LEU A 91 5.45 -16.00 7.91
C LEU A 91 6.65 -16.19 6.98
N GLU A 92 7.83 -15.74 7.40
CA GLU A 92 9.07 -15.76 6.62
C GLU A 92 9.44 -17.12 5.99
N PRO A 93 9.35 -18.28 6.67
CA PRO A 93 9.72 -19.55 6.05
C PRO A 93 8.79 -19.97 4.90
N VAL A 94 7.58 -19.40 4.81
CA VAL A 94 6.62 -19.72 3.75
C VAL A 94 6.61 -18.65 2.66
N LEU A 95 6.65 -17.36 3.04
CA LEU A 95 6.51 -16.25 2.10
C LEU A 95 7.83 -15.60 1.69
N GLY A 96 8.91 -15.85 2.43
CA GLY A 96 10.20 -15.18 2.28
C GLY A 96 10.74 -15.01 0.86
N PRO A 97 10.84 -16.09 0.06
CA PRO A 97 11.39 -16.00 -1.29
C PRO A 97 10.37 -15.49 -2.33
N PHE A 98 9.09 -15.41 -1.99
CA PHE A 98 8.06 -15.04 -2.94
C PHE A 98 8.05 -13.52 -3.18
N PRO A 99 7.91 -13.09 -4.45
CA PRO A 99 7.65 -11.69 -4.73
C PRO A 99 6.24 -11.32 -4.27
N VAL A 100 6.07 -10.08 -3.81
CA VAL A 100 4.83 -9.64 -3.13
C VAL A 100 3.60 -9.76 -4.02
N PHE A 101 3.75 -9.48 -5.32
CA PHE A 101 2.66 -9.62 -6.29
C PHE A 101 2.25 -11.09 -6.50
N ALA A 102 3.14 -12.05 -6.25
CA ALA A 102 2.84 -13.47 -6.36
C ALA A 102 2.18 -14.04 -5.09
N ILE A 103 2.05 -13.25 -4.00
CA ILE A 103 1.37 -13.69 -2.79
C ILE A 103 -0.15 -13.74 -3.05
N GLN A 104 -0.62 -14.93 -3.40
CA GLN A 104 -2.02 -15.28 -3.58
C GLN A 104 -2.70 -15.82 -2.31
N PRO A 105 -4.05 -15.82 -2.23
CA PRO A 105 -4.81 -16.39 -1.11
C PRO A 105 -4.47 -17.84 -0.78
N ILE A 106 -4.08 -18.63 -1.78
CA ILE A 106 -3.67 -20.03 -1.59
C ILE A 106 -2.45 -20.18 -0.66
N HIS A 107 -1.55 -19.20 -0.63
CA HIS A 107 -0.43 -19.20 0.31
C HIS A 107 -0.88 -18.95 1.75
N ALA A 108 -1.95 -18.15 1.94
CA ALA A 108 -2.55 -17.94 3.24
C ALA A 108 -3.26 -19.22 3.74
N GLU A 109 -3.93 -19.94 2.85
CA GLU A 109 -4.53 -21.25 3.16
C GLU A 109 -3.46 -22.28 3.52
N THR A 110 -2.36 -22.32 2.76
CA THR A 110 -1.20 -23.20 3.05
C THR A 110 -0.59 -22.88 4.42
N LEU A 111 -0.46 -21.60 4.77
CA LEU A 111 -0.05 -21.16 6.11
C LEU A 111 -1.04 -21.63 7.19
N MET A 112 -2.34 -21.45 6.96
CA MET A 112 -3.37 -21.89 7.91
C MET A 112 -3.37 -23.41 8.12
N GLN A 113 -3.17 -24.19 7.05
CA GLN A 113 -3.03 -25.65 7.14
C GLN A 113 -1.77 -26.05 7.92
N LYS A 114 -0.63 -25.39 7.66
CA LYS A 114 0.62 -25.63 8.40
C LYS A 114 0.48 -25.35 9.90
N PHE A 115 -0.34 -24.38 10.28
CA PHE A 115 -0.63 -24.04 11.67
C PHE A 115 -1.98 -24.59 12.17
N ALA A 116 -2.57 -25.59 11.49
CA ALA A 116 -3.87 -26.16 11.88
C ALA A 116 -3.86 -26.74 13.30
N GLN A 117 -2.72 -27.30 13.73
CA GLN A 117 -2.49 -27.82 15.08
C GLN A 117 -2.33 -26.70 16.14
N ARG A 118 -2.25 -25.43 15.72
CA ARG A 118 -2.09 -24.23 16.57
C ARG A 118 -3.14 -23.16 16.20
N PRO A 119 -4.41 -23.35 16.59
CA PRO A 119 -5.53 -22.52 16.13
C PRO A 119 -5.42 -21.03 16.51
N ALA A 120 -4.74 -20.71 17.63
CA ALA A 120 -4.46 -19.34 18.02
C ALA A 120 -3.52 -18.62 17.04
N LEU A 121 -2.46 -19.32 16.60
CA LEU A 121 -1.48 -18.80 15.64
C LEU A 121 -2.14 -18.65 14.26
N ALA A 122 -2.91 -19.64 13.80
CA ALA A 122 -3.65 -19.56 12.54
C ALA A 122 -4.63 -18.38 12.49
N LYS A 123 -5.35 -18.11 13.59
CA LYS A 123 -6.26 -16.95 13.70
C LYS A 123 -5.49 -15.62 13.66
N ALA A 124 -4.34 -15.53 14.34
CA ALA A 124 -3.53 -14.33 14.36
C ALA A 124 -2.89 -14.05 12.99
N THR A 125 -2.36 -15.07 12.32
CA THR A 125 -1.84 -14.98 10.94
C THR A 125 -2.91 -14.54 9.95
N ARG A 126 -4.16 -15.01 10.08
CA ARG A 126 -5.27 -14.55 9.24
C ARG A 126 -5.59 -13.07 9.48
N ARG A 127 -5.54 -12.60 10.74
CA ARG A 127 -5.74 -11.18 11.09
C ARG A 127 -4.65 -10.28 10.53
N THR A 128 -3.40 -10.73 10.41
CA THR A 128 -2.32 -9.94 9.81
C THR A 128 -2.37 -9.92 8.28
N LEU A 129 -2.89 -10.98 7.64
CA LEU A 129 -3.01 -11.05 6.17
C LEU A 129 -4.24 -10.34 5.61
N LEU A 130 -5.35 -10.27 6.36
CA LEU A 130 -6.59 -9.59 5.95
C LEU A 130 -6.46 -8.07 5.70
N PRO A 131 -5.75 -7.25 6.52
CA PRO A 131 -5.54 -5.84 6.21
C PRO A 131 -4.73 -5.64 4.93
N CYS A 132 -3.89 -6.61 4.54
CA CYS A 132 -3.17 -6.58 3.26
C CYS A 132 -4.11 -6.74 2.05
N SER A 133 -5.22 -7.48 2.20
CA SER A 133 -6.27 -7.57 1.17
C SER A 133 -7.20 -6.35 1.13
N ALA A 134 -7.39 -5.67 2.26
CA ALA A 134 -8.09 -4.38 2.32
C ALA A 134 -7.23 -3.22 1.77
N MET A 135 -5.90 -3.33 1.81
CA MET A 135 -4.98 -2.40 1.14
C MET A 135 -5.04 -2.48 -0.39
N ARG A 136 -5.55 -3.56 -0.99
CA ARG A 136 -5.80 -3.63 -2.45
C ARG A 136 -6.92 -2.71 -2.95
N ARG A 137 -7.63 -1.98 -2.07
CA ARG A 137 -8.53 -0.89 -2.49
C ARG A 137 -7.85 0.48 -2.59
N ILE A 138 -6.56 0.57 -2.26
CA ILE A 138 -5.77 1.81 -2.35
C ILE A 138 -4.44 1.58 -3.10
N SER A 139 -4.35 0.55 -3.96
CA SER A 139 -3.27 0.47 -4.95
C SER A 139 -3.58 1.41 -6.11
N CYS A 140 -3.24 2.69 -5.93
CA CYS A 140 -3.07 3.64 -7.05
C CYS A 140 -1.81 3.34 -7.88
N ASP A 141 -1.00 2.36 -7.47
CA ASP A 141 0.31 2.04 -8.04
C ASP A 141 0.28 0.91 -9.10
N GLU A 142 -0.88 0.34 -9.42
CA GLU A 142 -1.00 -0.78 -10.37
C GLU A 142 -1.86 -0.42 -11.59
N PHE A 143 -1.45 0.53 -12.43
CA PHE A 143 -1.82 0.49 -13.86
C PHE A 143 -0.66 1.06 -14.71
N PRO A 144 -0.50 0.59 -15.97
CA PRO A 144 0.73 0.66 -16.77
C PRO A 144 1.14 2.07 -17.19
#